data_AF-A0A4Y2FU85-F1
#
_entry.id   AF-A0A4Y2FU85-F1
#
_cell.length_a   1.000
_cell.length_b   1.000
_cell.length_c   1.000
_cell.angle_alpha   90.00
_cell.angle_beta   90.00
_cell.angle_gamma   90.00
#
_symmetry.space_group_name_H-M   'P 1'
#
loop_
_entity.id
_entity.type
_entity.pdbx_description
1 polymer ?
#
loop_
_entity_poly.entity_id
_entity_poly.type
_entity_poly.pdbx_seq_one_letter_code
_entity_poly.pdbx_strand_id
1 'polypeptide(L)' 'MLPWPVRSPDLSPIEHVWDIIGRKIQRHPQPALTVPLLTDQVKQAWNSIPKTDIRHLYDTMHARLHDCIQNSGSYTGY' A
#
# COMPACT_ATOMS: atom_id res chain seq x y z
N MET A 1 -0.67 -14.27 15.70
CA MET A 1 -1.41 -13.01 15.44
C MET A 1 -0.48 -11.87 15.84
N LEU A 2 -0.15 -10.95 14.93
CA LEU A 2 0.65 -9.77 15.28
C LEU A 2 -0.26 -8.76 16.00
N PRO A 3 0.11 -8.22 17.17
CA PRO A 3 -0.68 -7.19 17.84
C PRO A 3 -0.65 -5.91 17.00
N TRP A 4 -1.77 -5.61 16.32
CA TRP A 4 -1.90 -4.41 15.50
C TRP A 4 -2.57 -3.29 16.30
N PRO A 5 -2.01 -2.08 16.35
CA PRO A 5 -2.65 -0.97 17.03
C PRO A 5 -3.94 -0.55 16.31
N VAL A 6 -4.97 -0.22 17.09
CA VAL A 6 -6.29 0.22 16.60
C VAL A 6 -6.14 1.59 15.91
N ARG A 7 -6.70 1.74 14.70
CA ARG A 7 -6.66 2.96 13.85
C ARG A 7 -5.31 3.33 13.22
N SER A 8 -4.46 2.36 12.90
CA SER A 8 -3.24 2.59 12.12
C SER A 8 -3.28 1.85 10.77
N PRO A 9 -4.12 2.27 9.81
CA PRO A 9 -4.12 1.72 8.45
C PRO A 9 -2.78 2.01 7.74
N ASP A 10 -2.11 3.11 8.10
CA ASP A 10 -0.81 3.59 7.60
C ASP A 10 0.31 2.55 7.79
N LEU A 11 0.13 1.66 8.76
CA LEU A 11 1.09 0.62 9.08
C LEU A 11 0.91 -0.61 8.19
N SER A 12 -0.24 -0.79 7.53
CA SER A 12 -0.61 -2.08 6.94
C SER A 12 0.04 -2.24 5.58
N PRO A 13 0.88 -3.27 5.36
CA PRO A 13 1.54 -3.48 4.08
C PRO A 13 0.56 -3.58 2.90
N ILE A 14 -0.66 -4.06 3.16
CA ILE A 14 -1.69 -4.19 2.12
C ILE A 14 -2.23 -2.83 1.66
N GLU A 15 -2.36 -1.85 2.55
CA GLU A 15 -2.83 -0.50 2.20
C GLU A 15 -1.82 0.19 1.27
N HIS A 16 -0.53 -0.01 1.53
CA HIS A 16 0.50 0.53 0.63
C HIS A 16 0.51 -0.18 -0.73
N VAL A 17 0.26 -1.49 -0.77
CA VAL A 17 0.10 -2.21 -2.04
C VAL A 17 -1.10 -1.67 -2.82
N TRP A 18 -2.21 -1.37 -2.15
CA TRP A 18 -3.37 -0.72 -2.78
C TRP A 18 -3.06 0.68 -3.32
N ASP A 19 -2.28 1.48 -2.60
CA ASP A 19 -1.81 2.79 -3.06
C ASP A 19 -0.94 2.68 -4.33
N ILE A 20 -0.02 1.71 -4.39
CA ILE A 20 0.77 1.44 -5.61
C ILE A 20 -0.15 1.08 -6.79
N ILE A 21 -1.14 0.21 -6.57
CA ILE A 21 -2.09 -0.22 -7.61
C ILE A 21 -2.95 0.95 -8.07
N GLY A 22 -3.50 1.73 -7.15
CA GLY A 22 -4.30 2.92 -7.44
C GLY A 22 -3.54 3.92 -8.31
N ARG A 23 -2.29 4.23 -7.94
CA ARG A 23 -1.43 5.12 -8.74
C ARG A 23 -1.11 4.57 -10.13
N LYS A 24 -0.92 3.25 -10.27
CA LYS A 24 -0.68 2.61 -11.58
C LYS A 24 -1.92 2.70 -12.47
N ILE A 25 -3.11 2.47 -11.92
CA ILE A 25 -4.38 2.59 -12.65
C ILE A 25 -4.63 4.05 -13.05
N GLN A 26 -4.39 5.01 -12.15
CA GLN A 26 -4.56 6.44 -12.43
C GLN A 26 -3.62 6.93 -13.55
N ARG A 27 -2.40 6.38 -13.63
CA ARG A 27 -1.42 6.70 -14.68
C ARG A 27 -1.59 5.85 -15.93
N HIS A 28 -2.54 4.91 -15.95
CA HIS A 28 -2.73 4.03 -17.09
C HIS A 28 -3.23 4.84 -18.29
N PRO A 29 -2.63 4.68 -19.49
CA PRO A 29 -2.95 5.51 -20.65
C PRO A 29 -4.39 5.32 -21.15
N GLN A 30 -4.99 4.17 -20.86
CA GLN A 30 -6.39 3.89 -21.18
C GLN A 30 -7.23 3.87 -19.90
N PRO A 31 -8.24 4.75 -19.75
CA PRO A 31 -9.13 4.72 -18.60
C PRO A 31 -9.98 3.45 -18.61
N ALA A 32 -10.15 2.81 -17.46
CA ALA A 32 -11.06 1.68 -17.30
C ALA A 32 -12.52 2.16 -17.27
N LEU A 33 -13.19 2.11 -18.42
CA LEU A 33 -14.60 2.51 -18.55
C LEU A 33 -15.61 1.42 -18.15
N THR A 34 -15.13 0.20 -17.91
CA THR A 34 -15.96 -0.95 -17.55
C THR A 34 -15.33 -1.75 -16.42
N VAL A 35 -16.16 -2.44 -15.63
CA VAL A 35 -15.69 -3.31 -14.53
C VAL A 35 -14.71 -4.39 -15.02
N PRO A 36 -14.92 -5.07 -16.17
CA PRO A 36 -13.95 -6.03 -16.69
C PRO A 36 -12.59 -5.40 -17.01
N LEU A 37 -12.58 -4.22 -17.64
CA LEU A 37 -11.32 -3.52 -17.97
C LEU A 37 -10.59 -3.06 -16.70
N LEU A 38 -11.33 -2.57 -15.71
CA LEU A 38 -10.76 -2.21 -14.40
C LEU A 38 -10.15 -3.43 -13.73
N THR A 39 -10.85 -4.57 -13.77
CA THR A 39 -10.37 -5.83 -13.18
C THR A 39 -9.06 -6.29 -13.83
N ASP A 40 -8.96 -6.18 -15.15
CA ASP A 40 -7.74 -6.53 -15.88
C ASP A 40 -6.57 -5.60 -15.53
N GLN A 41 -6.82 -4.29 -15.50
CA GLN A 41 -5.81 -3.30 -15.09
C GLN A 41 -5.33 -3.50 -13.65
N VAL A 42 -6.23 -3.83 -12.72
CA VAL A 42 -5.87 -4.18 -11.33
C VAL A 42 -4.96 -5.42 -11.31
N LYS A 43 -5.31 -6.47 -12.05
CA LYS A 43 -4.49 -7.70 -12.13
C LYS A 43 -3.12 -7.42 -12.73
N GLN A 44 -3.07 -6.63 -13.80
CA GLN A 44 -1.81 -6.24 -14.44
C GLN A 44 -0.95 -5.41 -13.49
N ALA A 45 -1.55 -4.43 -12.81
CA ALA A 45 -0.87 -3.62 -11.82
C ALA A 45 -0.29 -4.49 -10.69
N TRP A 46 -1.11 -5.39 -10.12
CA TRP A 46 -0.69 -6.35 -9.10
C TRP A 46 0.50 -7.20 -9.54
N ASN A 47 0.42 -7.82 -10.72
CA ASN A 47 1.48 -8.68 -11.25
C ASN A 47 2.76 -7.91 -11.62
N SER A 48 2.66 -6.60 -11.84
CA SER A 48 3.80 -5.74 -12.16
C SER A 48 4.57 -5.24 -10.94
N ILE A 49 4.11 -5.52 -9.72
CA ILE A 49 4.78 -5.07 -8.49
C ILE A 49 6.04 -5.93 -8.27
N PRO A 50 7.25 -5.34 -8.28
CA PRO A 50 8.46 -6.04 -7.96
C PRO A 50 8.43 -6.58 -6.52
N LYS A 51 8.98 -7.79 -6.31
CA LYS A 51 9.16 -8.34 -4.96
C LYS A 51 10.05 -7.46 -4.07
N THR A 52 10.91 -6.64 -4.66
CA THR A 52 11.75 -5.65 -3.95
C THR A 52 10.91 -4.58 -3.28
N ASP A 53 9.85 -4.11 -3.92
CA ASP A 53 8.95 -3.09 -3.36
C ASP A 53 8.20 -3.68 -2.17
N ILE A 54 7.76 -4.93 -2.28
CA ILE A 54 7.13 -5.66 -1.16
C ILE A 54 8.10 -5.81 0.01
N ARG A 55 9.37 -6.18 -0.23
CA ARG A 55 10.37 -6.30 0.85
C ARG A 55 10.65 -4.95 1.52
N HIS A 56 10.83 -3.89 0.72
CA HIS A 56 11.02 -2.55 1.23
C HIS A 56 9.85 -2.09 2.12
N LEU A 57 8.62 -2.54 1.83
CA LEU A 57 7.47 -2.28 2.70
C LEU A 57 7.56 -2.96 4.05
N TYR A 58 7.98 -4.23 4.09
CA TYR A 58 8.22 -4.92 5.36
C TYR A 58 9.36 -4.30 6.17
N ASP A 59 10.43 -3.88 5.49
CA ASP A 59 11.60 -3.26 6.12
C ASP A 59 11.23 -1.89 6.72
N THR A 60 10.48 -1.07 5.96
CA THR A 60 10.03 0.25 6.43
C THR A 60 8.88 0.19 7.43
N MET A 61 8.09 -0.90 7.47
CA MET A 61 7.02 -1.08 8.45
C MET A 61 7.56 -1.08 9.89
N HIS A 62 8.74 -1.67 10.13
CA HIS A 62 9.38 -1.64 11.44
C HIS A 62 9.78 -0.22 11.86
N ALA A 63 10.32 0.57 10.93
CA ALA A 63 10.64 1.98 11.17
C ALA A 63 9.37 2.80 11.44
N ARG A 64 8.30 2.61 10.66
CA ARG A 64 7.01 3.30 10.87
C ARG A 64 6.33 2.92 12.18
N LEU A 65 6.39 1.65 12.57
CA LEU A 65 5.92 1.19 13.88
C LEU A 65 6.69 1.88 15.01
N HIS A 66 8.01 1.96 14.89
CA HIS A 66 8.86 2.65 15.86
C HIS A 66 8.50 4.15 15.94
N ASP A 67 8.34 4.82 14.81
CA ASP A 67 7.95 6.24 14.76
C ASP A 67 6.54 6.47 15.34
N CYS A 68 5.59 5.58 15.06
CA CYS A 68 4.23 5.67 15.60
C CYS A 68 4.20 5.49 17.13
N ILE A 69 5.06 4.62 17.68
CA ILE A 69 5.23 4.43 19.13
C ILE A 69 5.88 5.68 19.75
N GLN A 70 6.93 6.23 19.14
CA GLN A 70 7.60 7.45 19.61
C GLN A 70 6.65 8.65 19.59
N ASN A 71 5.76 8.73 18.59
CA ASN A 71 4.76 9.79 18.47
C ASN A 71 3.49 9.54 19.31
N SER A 72 3.46 8.54 20.19
CA SER A 72 2.30 8.21 21.04
C SER A 72 0.97 8.09 20.27
N GLY A 73 1.00 7.56 19.03
CA GLY A 73 -0.18 7.42 18.18
C GLY A 73 -0.61 8.68 17.42
N SER A 74 0.19 9.76 17.46
CA SER A 74 0.00 10.95 16.62
C SER A 74 0.43 10.68 15.17
N TYR A 75 -0.22 11.37 14.23
CA TYR A 75 -0.06 11.23 12.78
C TYR A 75 1.42 11.30 12.36
N THR A 76 1.92 10.25 11.71
CA THR A 76 3.19 10.28 10.99
C THR A 76 2.90 10.77 9.57
N GLY A 77 3.52 11.88 9.16
CA GLY A 77 3.18 12.64 7.95
C GLY A 77 3.57 11.97 6.64
N TYR A 78 3.09 10.74 6.42
CA TYR A 78 3.22 9.97 5.18
C TYR A 78 1.90 9.93 4.40
#